data_AF-A0A2M6ZXJ6-F1
#
_entry.id   AF-A0A2M6ZXJ6-F1
#
_cell.length_a   1.000
_cell.length_b   1.000
_cell.length_c   1.000
_cell.angle_alpha   90.00
_cell.angle_beta   90.00
_cell.angle_gamma   90.00
#
_symmetry.space_group_name_H-M   'P 1'
#
loop_
_entity.id
_entity.type
_entity.pdbx_description
1 polymer ?
#
loop_
_entity_poly.entity_id
_entity_poly.type
_entity_poly.pdbx_seq_one_letter_code
_entity_poly.pdbx_strand_id
1 'polypeptide(L)'
;MKAHYSHDWQVPPAQAMEIQRELAERVSRRDEVGDVRLVAGVDISAPNLQGVARGAVVVLNYPELKLVESQVAEKAIEFPYVPGLLS
;
A
#
# COMPACT_ATOMS: atom_id res chain seq x y z
N MET A 1 7.39 5.48 -10.95
CA MET A 1 7.97 4.31 -10.26
C MET A 1 7.39 3.04 -10.88
N LYS A 2 8.15 1.94 -10.97
CA LYS A 2 7.61 0.62 -11.37
C LYS A 2 7.51 -0.26 -10.13
N ALA A 3 6.31 -0.71 -9.79
CA ALA A 3 6.09 -1.65 -8.71
C ALA A 3 6.53 -3.06 -9.12
N HIS A 4 7.01 -3.85 -8.15
CA HIS A 4 7.32 -5.27 -8.32
C HIS A 4 6.27 -6.10 -7.56
N TYR A 5 5.58 -6.99 -8.27
CA TYR A 5 4.59 -7.89 -7.69
C TYR A 5 5.16 -9.30 -7.66
N SER A 6 5.26 -9.91 -6.47
CA SER A 6 5.84 -11.25 -6.29
C SER A 6 4.82 -12.37 -6.11
N HIS A 7 3.53 -12.05 -6.07
CA HIS A 7 2.44 -13.00 -5.90
C HIS A 7 1.14 -12.44 -6.52
N ASP A 8 0.15 -13.30 -6.70
CA ASP A 8 -1.20 -12.92 -7.08
C ASP A 8 -1.98 -12.34 -5.90
N TRP A 9 -2.91 -11.42 -6.20
CA TRP A 9 -3.78 -10.78 -5.21
C TRP A 9 -5.13 -11.49 -5.05
N GLN A 10 -5.57 -12.24 -6.07
CA GLN A 10 -6.84 -12.95 -6.07
C GLN A 10 -6.67 -14.35 -5.50
N VAL A 11 -6.54 -14.42 -4.18
CA VAL A 11 -6.32 -15.67 -3.45
C VAL A 11 -7.28 -15.78 -2.26
N PRO A 12 -7.59 -17.01 -1.79
CA PRO A 12 -8.37 -17.18 -0.57
C PRO A 12 -7.62 -16.65 0.67
N PRO A 13 -8.32 -16.25 1.75
CA PRO A 13 -7.69 -15.74 2.97
C PRO A 13 -6.62 -16.67 3.58
N ALA A 14 -6.82 -17.98 3.53
CA ALA A 14 -5.83 -18.95 4.04
C ALA A 14 -4.49 -18.86 3.28
N GLN A 15 -4.55 -18.75 1.94
CA GLN A 15 -3.37 -18.58 1.10
C GLN A 15 -2.75 -17.19 1.28
N ALA A 16 -3.55 -16.14 1.47
CA ALA A 16 -3.04 -14.80 1.78
C ALA A 16 -2.19 -14.80 3.08
N MET A 17 -2.62 -15.56 4.10
CA MET A 17 -1.85 -15.71 5.34
C MET A 17 -0.52 -16.45 5.13
N GLU A 18 -0.48 -17.43 4.23
CA GLU A 18 0.76 -18.13 3.86
C GLU A 18 1.72 -17.18 3.15
N ILE A 19 1.23 -16.42 2.17
CA ILE A 19 2.01 -15.38 1.48
C ILE A 19 2.56 -14.36 2.47
N GLN A 20 1.75 -13.88 3.42
CA GLN A 20 2.21 -12.94 4.46
C GLN A 20 3.35 -13.53 5.30
N ARG A 21 3.30 -14.82 5.66
CA ARG A 21 4.38 -15.49 6.42
C ARG A 21 5.67 -15.55 5.60
N GLU A 22 5.58 -15.92 4.33
CA GLU A 22 6.75 -15.98 3.43
C GLU A 22 7.37 -14.59 3.20
N LEU A 23 6.54 -13.55 3.05
CA LEU A 23 7.01 -12.17 2.89
C LEU A 23 7.61 -11.61 4.18
N ALA A 24 7.07 -11.98 5.35
CA ALA A 24 7.57 -11.53 6.65
C ALA A 24 9.04 -11.92 6.89
N GLU A 25 9.47 -13.08 6.36
CA GLU A 25 10.86 -13.52 6.43
C GLU A 25 11.84 -12.62 5.65
N ARG A 26 11.32 -11.85 4.69
CA ARG A 26 12.11 -10.96 3.81
C ARG A 26 12.18 -9.52 4.32
N VAL A 27 11.53 -9.21 5.45
CA VAL A 27 11.52 -7.86 6.02
C VAL A 27 12.88 -7.54 6.62
N SER A 28 13.60 -6.57 6.03
CA SER A 28 14.78 -5.97 6.67
C SER A 28 14.34 -5.06 7.82
N ARG A 29 14.98 -5.23 8.97
CA ARG A 29 14.76 -4.42 10.19
C ARG A 29 15.90 -3.44 10.46
N ARG A 30 16.76 -3.23 9.46
CA ARG A 30 17.91 -2.32 9.54
C ARG A 30 17.50 -0.99 8.91
N ASP A 31 18.00 0.09 9.48
CA ASP A 31 17.88 1.39 8.83
C ASP A 31 18.94 1.51 7.73
N GLU A 32 18.45 1.47 6.49
CA GLU A 32 19.25 1.60 5.28
C GLU A 32 18.83 2.85 4.48
N VAL A 33 18.06 3.75 5.10
CA VAL A 33 17.56 4.97 4.46
C VAL A 33 18.64 6.06 4.55
N GLY A 34 19.09 6.53 3.39
CA GLY A 34 20.01 7.67 3.28
C GLY A 34 19.29 9.02 3.35
N ASP A 35 19.88 10.05 2.73
CA ASP A 35 19.28 11.38 2.68
C ASP A 35 17.92 11.40 1.98
N VAL A 36 16.87 11.77 2.73
CA VAL A 36 15.49 11.83 2.23
C VAL A 36 15.21 13.21 1.63
N ARG A 37 14.84 13.24 0.35
CA ARG A 37 14.42 14.48 -0.36
C ARG A 37 12.92 14.54 -0.65
N LEU A 38 12.27 13.38 -0.67
CA LEU A 38 10.85 13.23 -0.94
C LEU A 38 10.24 12.26 0.08
N VAL A 39 9.07 12.60 0.60
CA VAL A 39 8.27 11.73 1.48
C VAL A 39 6.90 11.55 0.86
N ALA A 40 6.39 10.33 0.87
CA ALA A 40 5.06 10.01 0.36
C ALA A 40 4.13 9.62 1.52
N GLY A 41 2.98 10.28 1.60
CA GLY A 41 1.85 9.85 2.41
C GLY A 41 0.86 9.08 1.54
N VAL A 42 0.35 7.96 2.04
CA VAL A 42 -0.69 7.16 1.38
C VAL A 42 -1.87 6.98 2.30
N ASP A 43 -3.07 7.03 1.74
CA ASP A 43 -4.32 6.79 2.48
C ASP A 43 -5.35 6.10 1.57
N ILE A 44 -6.27 5.36 2.18
CA ILE A 44 -7.36 4.67 1.47
C ILE A 44 -8.69 4.87 2.21
N SER A 45 -9.72 5.23 1.46
CA SER A 45 -11.07 5.34 2.00
C SER A 45 -11.71 3.96 2.17
N ALA A 46 -12.67 3.85 3.09
CA ALA A 46 -13.62 2.75 3.05
C ALA A 46 -14.39 2.73 1.70
N PRO A 47 -14.88 1.57 1.25
CA PRO A 47 -15.71 1.48 0.06
C PRO A 47 -16.98 2.32 0.19
N ASN A 48 -17.38 2.99 -0.90
CA ASN A 48 -18.64 3.71 -0.98
C ASN A 48 -19.85 2.75 -1.14
N LEU A 49 -21.05 3.29 -1.32
CA LEU A 49 -22.28 2.49 -1.52
C LEU A 49 -22.24 1.58 -2.76
N GLN A 50 -21.34 1.83 -3.71
CA GLN A 50 -21.10 0.99 -4.90
C GLN A 50 -19.95 -0.01 -4.70
N GLY A 51 -19.38 -0.10 -3.49
CA GLY A 51 -18.24 -0.99 -3.19
C GLY A 51 -16.90 -0.49 -3.73
N VAL A 52 -16.80 0.76 -4.17
CA VAL A 52 -15.57 1.35 -4.72
C VAL A 52 -14.81 2.08 -3.61
N ALA A 53 -13.54 1.72 -3.42
CA ALA A 53 -12.61 2.43 -2.55
C ALA A 53 -11.73 3.38 -3.36
N ARG A 54 -11.24 4.43 -2.70
CA ARG A 54 -10.33 5.42 -3.27
C ARG A 54 -9.01 5.40 -2.49
N GLY A 55 -7.92 5.09 -3.18
CA GLY A 55 -6.55 5.25 -2.67
C GLY A 55 -5.95 6.56 -3.17
N ALA A 56 -5.23 7.27 -2.31
CA ALA A 56 -4.52 8.50 -2.65
C ALA A 56 -3.06 8.42 -2.20
N VAL A 57 -2.17 9.00 -3.01
CA VAL A 57 -0.77 9.25 -2.65
C VAL A 57 -0.45 10.72 -2.81
N VAL A 58 0.28 11.28 -1.84
CA VAL A 58 0.79 12.66 -1.85
C VAL A 58 2.29 12.60 -1.61
N VAL A 59 3.07 13.15 -2.54
CA VAL A 59 4.52 13.27 -2.44
C VAL A 59 4.86 14.71 -2.08
N LEU A 60 5.60 14.89 -0.98
CA LEU A 60 6.11 16.18 -0.53
C LEU A 60 7.63 16.21 -0.66
N ASN A 61 8.20 17.39 -0.87
CA ASN A 61 9.63 17.58 -0.64
C ASN A 61 9.93 17.59 0.86
N TYR A 62 11.15 17.21 1.23
CA TYR A 62 11.63 17.22 2.60
C TYR A 62 12.96 17.98 2.67
N PRO A 63 13.13 18.90 3.64
CA PRO A 63 12.29 19.12 4.83
C PRO A 63 11.15 20.12 4.67
N GLU A 64 10.97 20.77 3.52
CA GLU A 64 10.03 21.91 3.42
C GLU A 64 8.55 21.52 3.39
N LEU A 65 8.22 20.24 3.19
CA LEU A 65 6.86 19.69 3.17
C LEU A 65 5.93 20.35 2.12
N LYS A 66 6.50 20.81 1.02
CA LYS A 66 5.76 21.35 -0.12
C LYS A 66 5.31 20.22 -1.03
N LEU A 67 4.07 20.33 -1.52
CA LEU A 67 3.50 19.40 -2.48
C LEU A 67 4.35 19.33 -3.75
N VAL A 68 4.78 18.13 -4.11
CA VAL A 68 5.47 17.82 -5.37
C VAL A 68 4.52 17.14 -6.34
N GLU A 69 3.77 16.14 -5.88
CA GLU A 69 2.83 15.39 -6.71
C GLU A 69 1.70 14.80 -5.87
N SER A 70 0.52 14.60 -6.47
CA SER A 70 -0.52 13.75 -5.92
C SER A 70 -1.20 12.92 -7.01
N GLN A 71 -1.63 11.71 -6.66
CA GLN A 71 -2.38 10.82 -7.54
C GLN A 71 -3.48 10.11 -6.76
N VAL A 72 -4.56 9.77 -7.46
CA VAL A 72 -5.71 9.05 -6.91
C VAL A 72 -6.02 7.84 -7.79
N ALA A 73 -6.33 6.71 -7.17
CA ALA A 73 -6.83 5.51 -7.83
C ALA A 73 -8.17 5.09 -7.20
N GLU A 74 -9.10 4.63 -8.03
CA GLU A 74 -10.40 4.14 -7.60
C GLU A 74 -10.62 2.73 -8.13
N LYS A 75 -11.07 1.82 -7.27
CA LYS A 75 -11.35 0.43 -7.66
C LYS A 75 -12.42 -0.19 -6.76
N ALA A 76 -13.25 -1.06 -7.34
CA ALA A 76 -14.11 -1.95 -6.56
C ALA A 76 -13.25 -2.87 -5.67
N ILE A 77 -13.67 -3.04 -4.42
CA ILE A 77 -13.01 -3.97 -3.49
C ILE A 77 -13.56 -5.38 -3.71
N GLU A 78 -12.67 -6.31 -4.04
CA GLU A 78 -12.99 -7.70 -4.36
C GLU A 78 -12.61 -8.66 -3.21
N PHE A 79 -11.66 -8.25 -2.35
CA PHE A 79 -11.22 -9.03 -1.20
C PHE A 79 -12.00 -8.63 0.07
N PRO A 80 -12.50 -9.59 0.88
CA PRO A 80 -13.28 -9.28 2.07
C PRO A 80 -12.41 -8.66 3.16
N TYR A 81 -12.99 -7.77 3.96
CA TYR A 81 -12.30 -7.26 5.14
C TYR A 81 -12.14 -8.37 6.18
N VAL A 82 -10.90 -8.82 6.38
CA VAL A 82 -10.50 -9.77 7.42
C VAL A 82 -9.42 -9.10 8.27
N PRO A 83 -9.62 -8.93 9.59
CA PRO A 83 -8.59 -8.37 10.46
C PRO A 83 -7.25 -9.12 10.31
N GLY A 84 -6.18 -8.38 9.98
CA GLY A 84 -4.86 -8.94 9.67
C GLY A 84 -4.54 -9.09 8.18
N LEU A 85 -5.53 -8.98 7.29
CA LEU A 85 -5.39 -9.09 5.83
C LEU A 85 -5.90 -7.81 5.12
N LEU A 86 -5.42 -6.64 5.55
CA LEU A 86 -5.82 -5.34 4.97
C LEU A 86 -5.07 -5.00 3.67
N SER A 87 -3.89 -5.59 3.46
CA SER A 87 -2.94 -5.25 2.39
C SER A 87 -3.45 -5.53 0.98
#